data_AF-A0A2R6KF95-F1
#
_entry.id   AF-A0A2R6KF95-F1
#
_cell.length_a   1.000
_cell.length_b   1.000
_cell.length_c   1.000
_cell.angle_alpha   90.00
_cell.angle_beta   90.00
_cell.angle_gamma   90.00
#
_symmetry.space_group_name_H-M   'P 1'
#
loop_
_entity.id
_entity.type
_entity.pdbx_description
1 polymer ?
#
loop_
_entity_poly.entity_id
_entity_poly.type
_entity_poly.pdbx_seq_one_letter_code
_entity_poly.pdbx_strand_id
1 'polypeptide(L)'
;MDEKTEELRDIFMDVTDEDTVTESQEETRGSLTDQGDGQRERLESVVGSMRERYDFSTDLSDDGLCGLVELFYDDASDADIARELDASRETVFRARTDLHLVRDRDRDAPFDLDDLRTRLTDDPATRDLADEFGVSESTVRRYRRVVKAQTESRQANDRYRDEFDTILADGDLAARMTEEVQEDGLDDATEGMETNVDF
;
A
#
# COMPACT_ATOMS: atom_id res chain seq x y z
N MET A 1 3.13 16.91 68.48
CA MET A 1 2.91 16.90 67.03
C MET A 1 3.76 15.76 66.53
N ASP A 2 3.10 14.75 65.99
CA ASP A 2 3.70 13.45 65.71
C ASP A 2 4.51 13.58 64.41
N GLU A 3 5.79 13.22 64.45
CA GLU A 3 6.76 13.33 63.35
C GLU A 3 6.26 12.69 62.04
N LYS A 4 5.27 11.77 62.14
CA LYS A 4 4.61 11.11 61.01
C LYS A 4 3.54 11.92 60.28
N THR A 5 3.15 13.09 60.80
CA THR A 5 2.20 13.99 60.12
C THR A 5 2.88 15.09 59.30
N GLU A 6 4.17 15.32 59.51
CA GLU A 6 4.96 16.22 58.67
C GLU A 6 5.47 15.49 57.41
N GLU A 7 5.85 14.22 57.54
CA GLU A 7 6.36 13.39 56.43
C GLU A 7 5.33 13.14 55.31
N LEU A 8 4.03 13.09 55.64
CA LEU A 8 2.96 12.92 54.64
C LEU A 8 2.63 14.21 53.86
N ARG A 9 3.04 15.38 54.35
CA ARG A 9 2.82 16.65 53.65
C ARG A 9 3.90 16.91 52.60
N ASP A 10 5.13 16.47 52.86
CA ASP A 10 6.24 16.55 51.89
C ASP A 10 6.03 15.61 50.70
N ILE A 11 5.55 14.38 50.91
CA ILE A 11 5.28 13.44 49.81
C ILE A 11 4.18 13.94 48.85
N PHE A 12 3.20 14.70 49.34
CA PHE A 12 2.13 15.23 48.48
C PHE A 12 2.56 16.51 47.72
N MET A 13 3.61 17.19 48.18
CA MET A 13 4.18 18.39 47.54
C MET A 13 5.27 18.04 46.52
N ASP A 14 5.91 16.88 46.63
CA ASP A 14 6.97 16.41 45.72
C ASP A 14 6.44 15.83 44.40
N VAL A 15 5.13 15.53 44.30
CA VAL A 15 4.52 14.93 43.09
C VAL A 15 3.91 15.97 42.14
N THR A 16 3.96 17.26 42.48
CA THR A 16 3.27 18.32 41.70
C THR A 16 4.16 19.33 41.01
N ASP A 17 5.50 19.19 41.06
CA ASP A 17 6.43 20.20 40.52
C ASP A 17 7.53 19.63 39.59
N GLU A 18 7.34 18.45 38.99
CA GLU A 18 8.16 18.03 37.85
C GLU A 18 7.32 18.08 36.56
N ASP A 19 7.45 19.24 35.93
CA ASP A 19 7.39 19.52 34.50
C ASP A 19 6.39 18.72 33.66
N THR A 20 5.37 19.45 33.25
CA THR A 20 4.49 19.06 32.15
C THR A 20 5.34 18.76 30.92
N VAL A 21 5.56 17.48 30.64
CA VAL A 21 6.14 17.00 29.38
C VAL A 21 5.08 17.17 28.29
N THR A 22 4.84 18.41 27.89
CA THR A 22 4.41 18.65 26.52
C THR A 22 5.69 18.68 25.70
N GLU A 23 6.09 17.51 25.18
CA GLU A 23 6.92 17.51 23.99
C GLU A 23 6.20 18.43 23.00
N SER A 24 6.82 19.57 22.70
CA SER A 24 6.37 20.38 21.59
C SER A 24 6.50 19.47 20.38
N GLN A 25 5.37 18.98 19.89
CA GLN A 25 5.32 18.44 18.56
C GLN A 25 5.70 19.61 17.66
N GLU A 26 6.97 19.65 17.29
CA GLU A 26 7.35 20.26 16.03
C GLU A 26 6.59 19.47 14.99
N GLU A 27 5.42 20.00 14.60
CA GLU A 27 4.86 19.72 13.29
C GLU A 27 5.98 20.08 12.32
N THR A 28 6.79 19.08 11.96
CA THR A 28 7.64 19.15 10.79
C THR A 28 6.67 19.42 9.67
N ARG A 29 6.52 20.70 9.32
CA ARG A 29 5.74 21.16 8.19
C ARG A 29 6.22 20.35 6.99
N GLY A 30 5.47 19.31 6.64
CA GLY A 30 5.61 18.62 5.38
C GLY A 30 5.39 19.68 4.32
N SER A 31 6.49 20.08 3.68
CA SER A 31 6.46 21.02 2.57
C SER A 31 5.56 20.42 1.51
N LEU A 32 4.47 21.11 1.17
CA LEU A 32 3.46 20.64 0.23
C LEU A 32 3.97 20.53 -1.23
N THR A 33 5.28 20.65 -1.43
CA THR A 33 5.97 20.62 -2.73
C THR A 33 6.81 19.36 -2.95
N ASP A 34 6.91 18.48 -1.95
CA ASP A 34 7.73 17.24 -1.97
C ASP A 34 6.85 15.96 -2.06
N GLN A 35 5.56 16.14 -2.35
CA GLN A 35 4.53 15.11 -2.12
C GLN A 35 4.57 13.96 -3.14
N GLY A 36 5.06 14.21 -4.36
CA GLY A 36 5.25 13.17 -5.38
C GLY A 36 6.44 12.26 -5.05
N ASP A 37 7.55 12.83 -4.61
CA ASP A 37 8.73 12.07 -4.18
C ASP A 37 8.42 11.30 -2.88
N GLY A 38 7.67 11.90 -1.95
CA GLY A 38 7.22 11.24 -0.73
C GLY A 38 6.26 10.07 -0.96
N GLN A 39 5.38 10.12 -1.97
CA GLN A 39 4.52 8.99 -2.30
C GLN A 39 5.35 7.78 -2.75
N ARG A 40 6.30 8.03 -3.66
CA ARG A 40 7.19 7.01 -4.22
C ARG A 40 8.04 6.35 -3.13
N GLU A 41 8.67 7.15 -2.28
CA GLU A 41 9.47 6.66 -1.14
C GLU A 41 8.63 5.81 -0.17
N ARG A 42 7.37 6.19 0.07
CA ARG A 42 6.45 5.40 0.90
C ARG A 42 6.12 4.07 0.24
N LEU A 43 5.82 4.05 -1.07
CA LEU A 43 5.62 2.79 -1.81
C LEU A 43 6.84 1.89 -1.74
N GLU A 44 8.04 2.43 -1.96
CA GLU A 44 9.30 1.69 -1.86
C GLU A 44 9.50 1.10 -0.46
N SER A 45 9.16 1.85 0.59
CA SER A 45 9.23 1.36 1.97
C SER A 45 8.30 0.16 2.20
N VAL A 46 7.06 0.22 1.70
CA VAL A 46 6.10 -0.89 1.80
C VAL A 46 6.59 -2.11 1.02
N VAL A 47 7.02 -1.91 -0.23
CA VAL A 47 7.57 -2.96 -1.09
C VAL A 47 8.80 -3.61 -0.47
N GLY A 48 9.72 -2.81 0.09
CA GLY A 48 10.91 -3.29 0.80
C GLY A 48 10.53 -4.16 2.00
N SER A 49 9.58 -3.69 2.82
CA SER A 49 9.07 -4.48 3.95
C SER A 49 8.42 -5.79 3.52
N MET A 50 7.72 -5.81 2.38
CA MET A 50 7.18 -7.07 1.82
C MET A 50 8.29 -8.01 1.37
N ARG A 51 9.32 -7.51 0.69
CA ARG A 51 10.47 -8.32 0.24
C ARG A 51 11.30 -8.90 1.37
N GLU A 52 11.41 -8.18 2.48
CA GLU A 52 12.07 -8.69 3.69
C GLU A 52 11.26 -9.82 4.35
N ARG A 53 9.93 -9.75 4.26
CA ARG A 53 9.02 -10.69 4.94
C ARG A 53 8.64 -11.91 4.08
N TYR A 54 8.56 -11.77 2.78
CA TYR A 54 8.05 -12.78 1.86
C TYR A 54 8.99 -13.05 0.69
N ASP A 55 8.95 -14.27 0.18
CA ASP A 55 9.69 -14.65 -1.02
C ASP A 55 8.99 -14.16 -2.30
N PHE A 56 9.67 -13.27 -3.03
CA PHE A 56 9.24 -12.78 -4.33
C PHE A 56 9.75 -13.70 -5.45
N SER A 57 8.87 -14.06 -6.37
CA SER A 57 9.12 -14.94 -7.52
C SER A 57 9.27 -14.18 -8.84
N THR A 58 9.58 -12.88 -8.74
CA THR A 58 9.71 -11.93 -9.84
C THR A 58 11.08 -11.25 -9.82
N ASP A 59 11.59 -10.96 -11.02
CA ASP A 59 12.87 -10.27 -11.23
C ASP A 59 12.71 -8.75 -11.38
N LEU A 60 11.48 -8.22 -11.22
CA LEU A 60 11.25 -6.77 -11.23
C LEU A 60 11.99 -6.10 -10.07
N SER A 61 12.64 -4.97 -10.35
CA SER A 61 13.22 -4.11 -9.32
C SER A 61 12.14 -3.50 -8.43
N ASP A 62 12.53 -2.92 -7.30
CA ASP A 62 11.59 -2.24 -6.39
C ASP A 62 10.88 -1.08 -7.09
N ASP A 63 11.59 -0.34 -7.94
CA ASP A 63 11.00 0.63 -8.86
C ASP A 63 9.93 0.03 -9.78
N GLY A 64 10.22 -1.12 -10.37
CA GLY A 64 9.27 -1.82 -11.25
C GLY A 64 8.06 -2.35 -10.49
N LEU A 65 8.22 -2.72 -9.22
CA LEU A 65 7.13 -3.12 -8.34
C LEU A 65 6.27 -1.93 -7.93
N CYS A 66 6.87 -0.78 -7.59
CA CYS A 66 6.13 0.44 -7.30
C CYS A 66 5.32 0.89 -8.52
N GLY A 67 5.93 0.88 -9.72
CA GLY A 67 5.21 1.17 -10.96
C GLY A 67 4.09 0.16 -11.27
N LEU A 68 4.28 -1.11 -10.94
CA LEU A 68 3.22 -2.12 -11.03
C LEU A 68 2.06 -1.80 -10.10
N VAL A 69 2.34 -1.39 -8.86
CA VAL A 69 1.32 -1.04 -7.85
C VAL A 69 0.51 0.14 -8.36
N GLU A 70 1.17 1.24 -8.75
CA GLU A 70 0.52 2.44 -9.32
C GLU A 70 -0.43 2.07 -10.47
N LEU A 71 0.09 1.40 -11.51
CA LEU A 71 -0.72 0.99 -12.66
C LEU A 71 -1.84 0.00 -12.30
N PHE A 72 -1.63 -0.84 -11.28
CA PHE A 72 -2.67 -1.76 -10.82
C PHE A 72 -3.85 -1.00 -10.21
N TYR A 73 -3.59 0.05 -9.45
CA TYR A 73 -4.60 0.91 -8.83
C TYR A 73 -5.25 1.88 -9.82
N ASP A 74 -4.58 2.21 -10.92
CA ASP A 74 -5.18 2.83 -12.11
C ASP A 74 -6.05 1.85 -12.95
N ASP A 75 -6.41 0.70 -12.38
CA ASP A 75 -7.19 -0.37 -13.02
C ASP A 75 -6.56 -0.96 -14.32
N ALA A 76 -5.29 -0.68 -14.61
CA ALA A 76 -4.63 -1.15 -15.83
C ALA A 76 -4.64 -2.68 -15.92
N SER A 77 -4.75 -3.27 -17.12
CA SER A 77 -4.74 -4.73 -17.24
C SER A 77 -3.33 -5.31 -17.06
N ASP A 78 -3.19 -6.59 -16.68
CA ASP A 78 -1.88 -7.25 -16.62
C ASP A 78 -1.13 -7.18 -17.98
N ALA A 79 -1.84 -7.00 -19.09
CA ALA A 79 -1.24 -6.82 -20.42
C ALA A 79 -0.73 -5.39 -20.66
N ASP A 80 -1.37 -4.39 -20.05
CA ASP A 80 -0.96 -2.99 -20.15
C ASP A 80 0.23 -2.72 -19.22
N ILE A 81 0.14 -3.20 -17.98
CA ILE A 81 1.26 -3.18 -17.02
C ILE A 81 2.49 -3.88 -17.61
N ALA A 82 2.30 -5.05 -18.25
CA ALA A 82 3.40 -5.78 -18.88
C ALA A 82 4.08 -4.97 -20.00
N ARG A 83 3.31 -4.20 -20.78
CA ARG A 83 3.86 -3.35 -21.83
C ARG A 83 4.61 -2.16 -21.25
N GLU A 84 4.07 -1.53 -20.21
CA GLU A 84 4.68 -0.37 -19.58
C GLU A 84 6.01 -0.72 -18.89
N LEU A 85 6.07 -1.88 -18.23
CA LEU A 85 7.25 -2.34 -17.49
C LEU A 85 8.22 -3.19 -18.33
N ASP A 86 8.02 -3.30 -19.65
CA ASP A 86 8.77 -4.18 -20.55
C ASP A 86 8.94 -5.62 -20.00
N ALA A 87 7.83 -6.17 -19.51
CA ALA A 87 7.79 -7.46 -18.82
C ALA A 87 6.79 -8.42 -19.47
N SER A 88 6.84 -9.69 -19.07
CA SER A 88 5.82 -10.66 -19.48
C SER A 88 4.56 -10.53 -18.62
N ARG A 89 3.39 -10.84 -19.19
CA ARG A 89 2.13 -10.95 -18.41
C ARG A 89 2.23 -11.94 -17.25
N GLU A 90 3.03 -12.99 -17.42
CA GLU A 90 3.27 -13.96 -16.35
C GLU A 90 4.11 -13.35 -15.23
N THR A 91 5.15 -12.56 -15.55
CA THR A 91 5.95 -11.80 -14.58
C THR A 91 5.07 -10.83 -13.80
N VAL A 92 4.20 -10.09 -14.48
CA VAL A 92 3.25 -9.17 -13.82
C VAL A 92 2.32 -9.92 -12.88
N PHE A 93 1.70 -11.02 -13.33
CA PHE A 93 0.84 -11.84 -12.48
C PHE A 93 1.58 -12.34 -11.23
N ARG A 94 2.83 -12.81 -11.37
CA ARG A 94 3.65 -13.28 -10.26
C ARG A 94 3.94 -12.14 -9.28
N ALA A 95 4.51 -11.04 -9.78
CA ALA A 95 4.85 -9.87 -8.99
C ALA A 95 3.63 -9.33 -8.22
N ARG A 96 2.50 -9.21 -8.92
CA ARG A 96 1.24 -8.76 -8.35
C ARG A 96 0.74 -9.68 -7.23
N THR A 97 0.85 -10.99 -7.43
CA THR A 97 0.43 -11.96 -6.40
C THR A 97 1.40 -11.94 -5.21
N ASP A 98 2.70 -11.78 -5.45
CA ASP A 98 3.71 -11.65 -4.40
C ASP A 98 3.52 -10.35 -3.57
N LEU A 99 2.99 -9.29 -4.21
CA LEU A 99 2.53 -8.04 -3.57
C LEU A 99 1.12 -8.14 -2.95
N HIS A 100 0.52 -9.33 -2.90
CA HIS A 100 -0.84 -9.59 -2.37
C HIS A 100 -1.99 -8.90 -3.13
N LEU A 101 -1.72 -8.35 -4.31
CA LEU A 101 -2.68 -7.62 -5.15
C LEU A 101 -3.54 -8.57 -6.01
N VAL A 102 -4.34 -9.43 -5.37
CA VAL A 102 -5.19 -10.41 -6.08
C VAL A 102 -6.49 -9.77 -6.60
N ARG A 103 -6.80 -9.93 -7.90
CA ARG A 103 -8.05 -9.47 -8.52
C ARG A 103 -9.15 -10.53 -8.40
N ASP A 104 -10.40 -10.10 -8.60
CA ASP A 104 -11.56 -11.01 -8.66
C ASP A 104 -11.35 -12.16 -9.65
N ARG A 105 -10.89 -11.84 -10.86
CA ARG A 105 -10.61 -12.82 -11.93
C ARG A 105 -9.56 -13.85 -11.57
N ASP A 106 -8.67 -13.57 -10.62
CA ASP A 106 -7.66 -14.55 -10.20
C ASP A 106 -8.23 -15.60 -9.25
N ARG A 107 -9.42 -15.34 -8.71
CA ARG A 107 -10.17 -16.23 -7.83
C ARG A 107 -11.18 -17.09 -8.58
N ASP A 108 -11.34 -16.85 -9.88
CA ASP A 108 -12.23 -17.60 -10.76
C ASP A 108 -11.58 -18.93 -11.17
N ALA A 109 -11.52 -19.87 -10.24
CA ALA A 109 -10.92 -21.18 -10.44
C ALA A 109 -11.93 -22.20 -10.99
N PRO A 110 -11.48 -23.17 -11.82
CA PRO A 110 -12.33 -24.26 -12.29
C PRO A 110 -12.63 -25.32 -11.20
N PHE A 111 -12.25 -25.07 -9.95
CA PHE A 111 -12.44 -25.92 -8.78
C PHE A 111 -12.60 -25.03 -7.53
N ASP A 112 -12.96 -25.64 -6.40
CA ASP A 112 -13.12 -24.92 -5.13
C ASP A 112 -11.75 -24.50 -4.54
N LEU A 113 -11.56 -23.18 -4.36
CA LEU A 113 -10.32 -22.62 -3.81
C LEU A 113 -10.13 -22.90 -2.32
N ASP A 114 -11.21 -23.04 -1.55
CA ASP A 114 -11.13 -23.41 -0.13
C ASP A 114 -10.72 -24.88 0.01
N ASP A 115 -11.14 -25.72 -0.94
CA ASP A 115 -10.74 -27.12 -1.03
C ASP A 115 -9.25 -27.27 -1.42
N LEU A 116 -8.77 -26.44 -2.35
CA LEU A 116 -7.32 -26.31 -2.62
C LEU A 116 -6.57 -25.83 -1.38
N ARG A 117 -7.05 -24.76 -0.72
CA ARG A 117 -6.43 -24.19 0.49
C ARG A 117 -6.27 -25.24 1.59
N THR A 118 -7.31 -26.03 1.83
CA THR A 118 -7.29 -27.09 2.84
C THR A 118 -6.20 -28.12 2.52
N ARG A 119 -6.13 -28.61 1.28
CA ARG A 119 -5.13 -29.60 0.87
C ARG A 119 -3.69 -29.09 0.90
N LEU A 120 -3.46 -27.80 0.67
CA LEU A 120 -2.10 -27.24 0.70
C LEU A 120 -1.44 -27.29 2.08
N THR A 121 -2.21 -27.54 3.15
CA THR A 121 -1.68 -27.72 4.50
C THR A 121 -0.70 -28.89 4.60
N ASP A 122 -0.91 -29.95 3.83
CA ASP A 122 -0.08 -31.17 3.83
C ASP A 122 1.03 -31.15 2.75
N ASP A 123 1.25 -30.00 2.10
CA ASP A 123 2.16 -29.81 0.95
C ASP A 123 2.15 -30.98 -0.07
N PRO A 124 0.99 -31.31 -0.67
CA PRO A 124 0.89 -32.39 -1.63
C PRO A 124 1.71 -32.09 -2.88
N ALA A 125 2.03 -33.10 -3.69
CA ALA A 125 2.66 -32.85 -4.98
C ALA A 125 1.69 -32.10 -5.92
N THR A 126 2.23 -31.22 -6.77
CA THR A 126 1.41 -30.46 -7.74
C THR A 126 0.66 -31.39 -8.69
N ARG A 127 1.30 -32.48 -9.13
CA ARG A 127 0.70 -33.48 -10.01
C ARG A 127 -0.52 -34.15 -9.37
N ASP A 128 -0.42 -34.54 -8.10
CA ASP A 128 -1.51 -35.26 -7.42
C ASP A 128 -2.75 -34.37 -7.29
N LEU A 129 -2.58 -33.08 -6.99
CA LEU A 129 -3.67 -32.11 -7.03
C LEU A 129 -4.24 -31.91 -8.45
N ALA A 130 -3.39 -31.91 -9.47
CA ALA A 130 -3.80 -31.72 -10.85
C ALA A 130 -4.69 -32.89 -11.31
N ASP A 131 -4.29 -34.12 -10.97
CA ASP A 131 -5.06 -35.33 -11.20
C ASP A 131 -6.39 -35.32 -10.44
N GLU A 132 -6.38 -34.89 -9.17
CA GLU A 132 -7.59 -34.83 -8.33
C GLU A 132 -8.60 -33.79 -8.81
N PHE A 133 -8.14 -32.58 -9.16
CA PHE A 133 -9.01 -31.50 -9.66
C PHE A 133 -9.34 -31.64 -11.15
N GLY A 134 -8.70 -32.57 -11.88
CA GLY A 134 -8.90 -32.75 -13.32
C GLY A 134 -8.42 -31.56 -14.14
N VAL A 135 -7.34 -30.90 -13.73
CA VAL A 135 -6.76 -29.73 -14.41
C VAL A 135 -5.28 -29.94 -14.71
N SER A 136 -4.64 -29.02 -15.44
CA SER A 136 -3.19 -29.09 -15.65
C SER A 136 -2.41 -28.68 -14.39
N GLU A 137 -1.18 -29.18 -14.26
CA GLU A 137 -0.24 -28.73 -13.22
C GLU A 137 0.03 -27.22 -13.27
N SER A 138 -0.02 -26.60 -14.46
CA SER A 138 0.13 -25.14 -14.60
C SER A 138 -1.04 -24.39 -13.96
N THR A 139 -2.26 -24.91 -14.07
CA THR A 139 -3.45 -24.36 -13.40
C THR A 139 -3.31 -24.48 -11.89
N VAL A 140 -2.90 -25.64 -11.37
CA VAL A 140 -2.64 -25.82 -9.94
C VAL A 140 -1.57 -24.85 -9.45
N ARG A 141 -0.43 -24.74 -10.15
CA ARG A 141 0.64 -23.78 -9.79
C ARG A 141 0.15 -22.34 -9.75
N ARG A 142 -0.71 -21.95 -10.69
CA ARG A 142 -1.31 -20.61 -10.72
C ARG A 142 -2.14 -20.36 -9.46
N TYR A 143 -3.10 -21.22 -9.16
CA TYR A 143 -3.99 -21.02 -8.00
C TYR A 143 -3.31 -21.28 -6.66
N ARG A 144 -2.26 -22.11 -6.60
CA ARG A 144 -1.37 -22.19 -5.42
C ARG A 144 -0.81 -20.82 -5.05
N ARG A 145 -0.33 -20.06 -6.05
CA ARG A 145 0.19 -18.71 -5.81
C ARG A 145 -0.90 -17.76 -5.31
N VAL A 146 -2.09 -17.83 -5.90
CA VAL A 146 -3.25 -17.03 -5.46
C VAL A 146 -3.64 -17.36 -4.01
N VAL A 147 -3.74 -18.64 -3.66
CA VAL A 147 -4.07 -19.08 -2.30
C VAL A 147 -2.97 -18.68 -1.31
N LYS A 148 -1.69 -18.81 -1.68
CA LYS A 148 -0.56 -18.36 -0.86
C LYS A 148 -0.69 -16.86 -0.55
N ALA A 149 -0.82 -16.02 -1.58
CA ALA A 149 -0.94 -14.57 -1.40
C ALA A 149 -2.15 -14.17 -0.54
N GLN A 150 -3.33 -14.76 -0.78
CA GLN A 150 -4.48 -14.48 0.07
C GLN A 150 -4.29 -14.95 1.51
N THR A 151 -3.51 -16.00 1.72
CA THR A 151 -3.20 -16.50 3.07
C THR A 151 -2.27 -15.54 3.79
N GLU A 152 -1.20 -15.11 3.11
CA GLU A 152 -0.21 -14.18 3.63
C GLU A 152 -0.81 -12.80 3.91
N SER A 153 -1.64 -12.29 2.99
CA SER A 153 -2.40 -11.04 3.16
C SER A 153 -3.28 -11.10 4.41
N ARG A 154 -4.11 -12.15 4.55
CA ARG A 154 -4.96 -12.35 5.73
C ARG A 154 -4.16 -12.49 7.02
N GLN A 155 -3.03 -13.19 7.01
CA GLN A 155 -2.14 -13.30 8.18
C GLN A 155 -1.50 -11.96 8.57
N ALA A 156 -1.33 -11.06 7.60
CA ALA A 156 -0.90 -9.69 7.83
C ALA A 156 -2.08 -8.73 8.13
N ASN A 157 -3.31 -9.24 8.30
CA ASN A 157 -4.54 -8.46 8.40
C ASN A 157 -4.72 -7.46 7.26
N ASP A 158 -4.32 -7.86 6.04
CA ASP A 158 -4.40 -7.06 4.82
C ASP A 158 -3.61 -5.73 4.86
N ARG A 159 -2.74 -5.54 5.86
CA ARG A 159 -2.00 -4.29 6.13
C ARG A 159 -1.31 -3.68 4.92
N TYR A 160 -0.69 -4.50 4.07
CA TYR A 160 0.08 -4.02 2.93
C TYR A 160 -0.82 -3.46 1.85
N ARG A 161 -1.98 -4.08 1.66
CA ARG A 161 -3.00 -3.58 0.74
C ARG A 161 -3.58 -2.27 1.25
N ASP A 162 -3.92 -2.23 2.54
CA ASP A 162 -4.43 -1.01 3.21
C ASP A 162 -3.41 0.14 3.15
N GLU A 163 -2.12 -0.16 3.28
CA GLU A 163 -1.03 0.82 3.12
C GLU A 163 -0.95 1.34 1.69
N PHE A 164 -0.99 0.48 0.67
CA PHE A 164 -1.04 0.91 -0.73
C PHE A 164 -2.28 1.76 -1.03
N ASP A 165 -3.46 1.32 -0.58
CA ASP A 165 -4.73 2.05 -0.69
C ASP A 165 -4.60 3.47 -0.10
N THR A 166 -4.02 3.57 1.10
CA THR A 166 -3.81 4.86 1.78
C THR A 166 -2.84 5.77 1.01
N ILE A 167 -1.68 5.23 0.61
CA ILE A 167 -0.63 6.00 -0.07
C ILE A 167 -1.13 6.55 -1.42
N LEU A 168 -1.90 5.77 -2.17
CA LEU A 168 -2.37 6.16 -3.49
C LEU A 168 -3.61 7.06 -3.43
N ALA A 169 -4.52 6.83 -2.47
CA ALA A 169 -5.65 7.74 -2.26
C ALA A 169 -5.19 9.16 -1.84
N ASP A 170 -4.14 9.26 -1.02
CA ASP A 170 -3.53 10.54 -0.63
C ASP A 170 -2.95 11.28 -1.84
N GLY A 171 -2.28 10.55 -2.75
CA GLY A 171 -1.73 11.14 -3.98
C GLY A 171 -2.79 11.61 -4.97
N ASP A 172 -3.85 10.82 -5.17
CA ASP A 172 -4.99 11.21 -6.01
C ASP A 172 -5.68 12.48 -5.51
N LEU A 173 -5.76 12.65 -4.18
CA LEU A 173 -6.32 13.86 -3.57
C LEU A 173 -5.40 15.06 -3.79
N ALA A 174 -4.09 14.90 -3.61
CA ALA A 174 -3.10 15.96 -3.82
C ALA A 174 -3.04 16.41 -5.29
N ALA A 175 -3.12 15.47 -6.24
CA ALA A 175 -3.17 15.75 -7.67
C ALA A 175 -4.39 16.62 -8.02
N ARG A 176 -5.58 16.24 -7.54
CA ARG A 176 -6.83 17.01 -7.76
C ARG A 176 -6.77 18.41 -7.16
N MET A 177 -6.26 18.58 -5.94
CA MET A 177 -6.11 19.91 -5.34
C MET A 177 -5.16 20.82 -6.13
N THR A 178 -4.12 20.24 -6.73
CA THR A 178 -3.14 20.98 -7.55
C THR A 178 -3.74 21.40 -8.91
N GLU A 179 -4.64 20.59 -9.45
CA GLU A 179 -5.40 20.89 -10.67
C GLU A 179 -6.42 22.02 -10.40
N GLU A 180 -7.20 21.93 -9.32
CA GLU A 180 -8.18 22.95 -8.92
C GLU A 180 -7.54 24.33 -8.64
N VAL A 181 -6.36 24.37 -8.00
CA VAL A 181 -5.62 25.64 -7.76
C VAL A 181 -5.08 26.26 -9.05
N GLN A 182 -4.68 25.43 -10.03
CA GLN A 182 -4.26 25.94 -11.34
C GLN A 182 -5.43 26.48 -12.15
N GLU A 183 -6.61 25.88 -12.05
CA GLU A 183 -7.82 26.37 -12.73
C GLU A 183 -8.34 27.68 -12.09
N ASP A 184 -8.44 27.76 -10.76
CA ASP A 184 -8.98 28.95 -10.07
C ASP A 184 -7.99 30.14 -10.07
N GLY A 185 -6.68 29.87 -10.11
CA GLY A 185 -5.64 30.90 -10.18
C GLY A 185 -5.47 31.57 -11.55
N LEU A 186 -5.99 30.95 -12.62
CA LEU A 186 -5.93 31.50 -13.99
C LEU A 186 -7.13 32.38 -14.33
N ASP A 187 -8.29 32.16 -13.73
CA ASP A 187 -9.49 32.98 -13.97
C ASP A 187 -9.46 34.32 -13.20
N ASP A 188 -9.01 34.34 -11.94
CA ASP A 188 -8.97 35.56 -11.09
C ASP A 188 -7.91 36.59 -11.54
N ALA A 189 -6.91 36.18 -12.35
CA ALA A 189 -5.88 37.07 -12.87
C ALA A 189 -6.32 37.87 -14.12
N THR A 190 -7.45 37.53 -14.74
CA THR A 190 -7.90 38.15 -15.99
C THR A 190 -9.05 39.15 -15.82
N GLU A 191 -9.72 39.17 -14.66
CA GLU A 191 -10.88 40.05 -14.40
C GLU A 191 -10.49 41.49 -13.96
N GLY A 192 -9.19 41.84 -13.97
CA GLY A 192 -8.68 43.14 -13.49
C GLY A 192 -8.14 44.12 -14.55
N MET A 193 -8.08 43.77 -15.84
CA MET A 193 -7.40 44.58 -16.87
C MET A 193 -8.30 45.33 -17.87
N GLU A 194 -9.58 45.55 -17.56
CA GLU A 194 -10.44 46.46 -18.34
C GLU A 194 -10.52 47.85 -17.67
N THR A 195 -9.38 48.56 -17.62
CA THR A 195 -9.40 50.00 -17.27
C THR A 195 -9.58 50.83 -18.53
N ASN A 196 -10.78 51.41 -18.67
CA ASN A 196 -11.18 52.54 -19.50
C ASN A 196 -10.03 53.34 -20.14
N VAL A 197 -9.91 53.27 -21.47
CA VAL A 197 -9.24 54.33 -22.25
C VAL A 197 -10.05 54.61 -23.51
N ASP A 198 -11.06 55.47 -23.38
CA ASP A 198 -11.61 56.22 -24.52
C ASP A 198 -10.78 57.50 -24.70
N PHE A 199 -10.21 57.67 -25.91
CA PHE A 199 -9.43 58.83 -26.37
C PHE A 199 -10.29 59.82 -27.14
#